data_AF-A0A8T7M841-F1
#
_entry.id   AF-A0A8T7M841-F1
#
_cell.length_a   1.000
_cell.length_b   1.000
_cell.length_c   1.000
_cell.angle_alpha   90.00
_cell.angle_beta   90.00
_cell.angle_gamma   90.00
#
_symmetry.space_group_name_H-M   'P 1'
#
loop_
_entity.id
_entity.type
_entity.pdbx_description
1 polymer ?
#
loop_
_entity_poly.entity_id
_entity_poly.type
_entity_poly.pdbx_seq_one_letter_code
_entity_poly.pdbx_strand_id
1 'polypeptide(L)'
;MLETFRNQFKLIDLINEVNPKKVDKVLAEYFALNTPPYAPQGVFERPDNENNYITMQAHRRQWLEFDPSGYFFIHIDWERHELALERYTTDKRLTHVIRGRAADVLYHTVIAEKLLSQMEHAAYLGAELAKAETALYNGLNYEQDKKIKILDRSSAAERLEDGGTQSS
;
A
#
# COMPACT_ATOMS: atom_id res chain seq x y z
N MET A 1 -9.92 3.66 26.51
CA MET A 1 -9.38 2.53 25.75
C MET A 1 -8.79 1.45 26.65
N LEU A 2 -7.81 1.74 27.53
CA LEU A 2 -7.23 0.76 28.47
C LEU A 2 -8.20 0.28 29.58
N GLU A 3 -9.01 1.17 30.17
CA GLU A 3 -10.02 0.77 31.17
C GLU A 3 -11.16 -0.04 30.55
N THR A 4 -11.59 0.32 29.33
CA THR A 4 -12.59 -0.41 28.55
C THR A 4 -12.15 -1.85 28.30
N PHE A 5 -10.88 -2.07 27.96
CA PHE A 5 -10.28 -3.40 27.78
C PHE A 5 -10.24 -4.21 29.09
N ARG A 6 -9.89 -3.59 30.23
CA ARG A 6 -9.83 -4.29 31.52
C ARG A 6 -11.18 -4.83 32.02
N ASN A 7 -12.28 -4.16 31.67
CA ASN A 7 -13.64 -4.61 32.03
C ASN A 7 -14.17 -5.76 31.14
N GLN A 8 -13.45 -6.14 30.08
CA GLN A 8 -13.91 -7.14 29.09
C GLN A 8 -13.36 -8.54 29.32
N PHE A 9 -12.36 -8.69 30.19
CA PHE A 9 -11.76 -9.98 30.49
C PHE A 9 -11.80 -10.24 31.99
N LYS A 10 -12.33 -11.41 32.38
CA LYS A 10 -12.18 -11.92 33.74
C LYS A 10 -11.13 -13.03 33.70
N LEU A 11 -9.95 -12.76 34.24
CA LEU A 11 -8.92 -13.77 34.37
C LEU A 11 -9.38 -14.78 35.44
N ILE A 12 -9.47 -16.05 35.06
CA ILE A 12 -9.67 -17.13 36.02
C ILE A 12 -8.33 -17.85 36.14
N ASP A 13 -7.72 -17.76 37.31
CA ASP A 13 -6.46 -18.44 37.56
C ASP A 13 -6.73 -19.92 37.86
N LEU A 14 -6.40 -20.76 36.88
CA LEU A 14 -6.39 -22.22 37.00
C LEU A 14 -4.96 -22.77 36.80
N ILE A 15 -3.94 -21.93 36.99
CA ILE A 15 -2.55 -22.35 36.80
C ILE A 15 -2.24 -23.47 37.81
N ASN A 16 -1.70 -24.58 37.31
CA ASN A 16 -1.43 -25.86 38.00
C ASN A 16 -2.66 -26.76 38.27
N GLU A 17 -3.86 -26.42 37.79
CA GLU A 17 -5.00 -27.34 37.84
C GLU A 17 -4.90 -28.37 36.71
N VAL A 18 -4.72 -29.65 37.08
CA VAL A 18 -4.58 -30.76 36.12
C VAL A 18 -5.84 -31.63 36.02
N ASN A 19 -6.89 -31.35 36.82
CA ASN A 19 -8.13 -32.09 36.77
C ASN A 19 -9.09 -31.53 35.69
N PRO A 20 -9.30 -32.24 34.56
CA PRO A 20 -10.11 -31.74 33.46
C PRO A 20 -11.57 -31.52 33.86
N LYS A 21 -12.13 -32.34 34.76
CA LYS A 21 -13.53 -32.19 35.22
C LYS A 21 -13.77 -30.86 35.93
N LYS A 22 -12.75 -30.33 36.60
CA LYS A 22 -12.85 -29.05 37.31
C LYS A 22 -12.78 -27.88 36.34
N VAL A 23 -11.96 -27.98 35.29
CA VAL A 23 -11.93 -27.02 34.17
C VAL A 23 -13.28 -27.01 33.45
N ASP A 24 -13.82 -28.17 33.11
CA ASP A 24 -15.12 -28.31 32.42
C ASP A 24 -16.27 -27.70 33.23
N LYS A 25 -16.26 -27.90 34.56
CA LYS A 25 -17.26 -27.30 35.45
C LYS A 25 -17.19 -25.77 35.43
N VAL A 26 -15.98 -25.21 35.53
CA VAL A 26 -15.78 -23.75 35.48
C VAL A 26 -16.21 -23.21 34.11
N LEU A 27 -15.85 -23.88 33.01
CA LEU A 27 -16.31 -23.48 31.68
C LEU A 27 -17.84 -23.48 31.59
N ALA A 28 -18.51 -24.55 32.07
CA ALA A 28 -19.96 -24.65 32.05
C ALA A 28 -20.64 -23.51 32.84
N GLU A 29 -20.11 -23.16 34.01
CA GLU A 29 -20.59 -22.03 34.81
C GLU A 29 -20.47 -20.69 34.06
N TYR A 30 -19.33 -20.46 33.38
CA TYR A 30 -19.08 -19.23 32.62
C TYR A 30 -19.81 -19.15 31.29
N PHE A 31 -20.08 -20.28 30.62
CA PHE A 31 -20.97 -20.31 29.46
C PHE A 31 -22.44 -20.07 29.86
N ALA A 32 -22.88 -20.55 31.03
CA ALA A 32 -24.23 -20.34 31.52
C ALA A 32 -24.53 -18.89 31.93
N LEU A 33 -23.50 -18.08 32.18
CA LEU A 33 -23.62 -16.66 32.55
C LEU A 33 -24.16 -15.77 31.43
N ASN A 34 -24.31 -16.28 30.19
CA ASN A 34 -24.87 -15.54 29.04
C ASN A 34 -24.30 -14.12 28.90
N THR A 35 -22.98 -14.00 29.05
CA THR A 35 -22.28 -12.71 28.96
C THR A 35 -22.63 -12.07 27.61
N PRO A 36 -23.14 -10.82 27.60
CA PRO A 36 -23.56 -10.20 26.35
C PRO A 36 -22.36 -10.11 25.38
N PRO A 37 -22.59 -10.20 24.06
CA PRO A 37 -21.57 -9.99 23.05
C PRO A 37 -20.86 -8.65 23.28
N TYR A 38 -19.59 -8.59 22.91
CA TYR A 38 -18.81 -7.36 22.95
C TYR A 38 -19.58 -6.21 22.28
N ALA A 39 -19.93 -5.18 23.06
CA ALA A 39 -20.46 -3.93 22.56
C ALA A 39 -19.31 -2.91 22.51
N PRO A 40 -18.84 -2.49 21.32
CA PRO A 40 -17.79 -1.48 21.23
C PRO A 40 -18.26 -0.19 21.89
N GLN A 41 -17.70 0.14 23.05
CA GLN A 41 -17.85 1.47 23.63
C GLN A 41 -16.91 2.42 22.89
N GLY A 42 -17.49 3.37 22.14
CA GLY A 42 -16.73 4.27 21.28
C GLY A 42 -16.60 3.74 19.86
N VAL A 43 -17.71 3.25 19.26
CA VAL A 43 -17.86 3.38 17.81
C VAL A 43 -17.52 4.84 17.50
N PHE A 44 -16.54 5.08 16.63
CA PHE A 44 -16.37 6.41 16.06
C PHE A 44 -17.59 6.62 15.17
N GLU A 45 -18.70 7.00 15.79
CA GLU A 45 -19.84 7.55 15.08
C GLU A 45 -19.29 8.82 14.44
N ARG A 46 -19.13 8.77 13.11
CA ARG A 46 -18.88 9.98 12.34
C ARG A 46 -19.99 10.94 12.78
N PRO A 47 -19.68 12.11 13.38
CA PRO A 47 -20.70 13.02 13.85
C PRO A 47 -21.58 13.39 12.64
N ASP A 48 -22.72 12.75 12.58
CA ASP A 48 -23.77 12.87 11.57
C ASP A 48 -24.60 14.14 11.80
N ASN A 49 -24.36 14.83 12.93
CA ASN A 49 -25.03 16.04 13.34
C ASN A 49 -24.41 17.37 12.85
N GLU A 50 -23.57 17.35 11.83
CA GLU A 50 -23.35 18.51 10.97
C GLU A 50 -23.33 18.07 9.50
N ASN A 51 -24.46 18.23 8.81
CA ASN A 51 -24.69 18.03 7.37
C ASN A 51 -23.82 18.93 6.46
N ASN A 52 -22.62 19.29 6.89
CA ASN A 52 -21.80 20.34 6.29
C ASN A 52 -20.66 19.79 5.42
N TYR A 53 -20.82 18.59 4.85
CA TYR A 53 -19.89 18.05 3.86
C TYR A 53 -20.54 17.96 2.48
N ILE A 54 -19.79 18.33 1.45
CA ILE A 54 -20.24 18.26 0.07
C ILE A 54 -19.83 16.90 -0.50
N THR A 55 -20.79 16.13 -0.99
CA THR A 55 -20.52 14.96 -1.83
C THR A 55 -20.32 15.43 -3.26
N MET A 56 -19.16 15.10 -3.85
CA MET A 56 -18.85 15.41 -5.24
C MET A 56 -18.64 14.12 -6.03
N GLN A 57 -19.06 14.11 -7.29
CA GLN A 57 -18.71 13.03 -8.21
C GLN A 57 -17.31 13.26 -8.77
N ALA A 58 -16.50 12.20 -8.79
CA ALA A 58 -15.19 12.24 -9.43
C ALA A 58 -15.37 12.50 -10.93
N HIS A 59 -14.52 13.36 -11.49
CA HIS A 59 -14.50 13.65 -12.91
C HIS A 59 -13.12 13.31 -13.46
N ARG A 60 -13.10 12.88 -14.72
CA ARG A 60 -11.86 12.60 -15.44
C ARG A 60 -11.27 13.91 -15.96
N ARG A 61 -9.95 14.02 -15.95
CA ARG A 61 -9.26 15.16 -16.59
C ARG A 61 -9.66 15.25 -18.07
N GLN A 62 -9.87 16.46 -18.56
CA GLN A 62 -10.28 16.71 -19.94
C GLN A 62 -9.08 16.90 -20.89
N TRP A 63 -7.97 17.43 -20.39
CA TRP A 63 -6.78 17.75 -21.20
C TRP A 63 -5.49 17.36 -20.48
N LEU A 64 -4.46 17.00 -21.23
CA LEU A 64 -3.11 16.80 -20.73
C LEU A 64 -2.29 18.03 -21.13
N GLU A 65 -2.12 18.96 -20.19
CA GLU A 65 -1.08 19.97 -20.35
C GLU A 65 0.25 19.42 -19.87
N PHE A 66 1.35 19.88 -20.45
CA PHE A 66 2.70 19.57 -19.98
C PHE A 66 3.09 20.58 -18.89
N ASP A 67 3.84 20.14 -17.88
CA ASP A 67 4.39 21.07 -16.88
C ASP A 67 5.43 21.98 -17.56
N PRO A 68 5.29 23.32 -17.49
CA PRO A 68 6.25 24.26 -18.05
C PRO A 68 7.67 24.09 -17.50
N SER A 69 7.81 23.54 -16.29
CA SER A 69 9.12 23.28 -15.67
C SER A 69 9.86 22.12 -16.33
N GLY A 70 9.16 21.25 -17.06
CA GLY A 70 9.73 20.09 -17.74
C GLY A 70 9.00 18.79 -17.41
N TYR A 71 9.69 17.67 -17.59
CA TYR A 71 9.12 16.34 -17.40
C TYR A 71 10.12 15.40 -16.75
N PHE A 72 9.61 14.24 -16.30
CA PHE A 72 10.40 13.25 -15.59
C PHE A 72 10.36 11.89 -16.29
N PHE A 73 11.49 11.19 -16.20
CA PHE A 73 11.59 9.77 -16.53
C PHE A 73 11.94 8.98 -15.28
N ILE A 74 11.23 7.88 -15.08
CA ILE A 74 11.43 6.98 -13.95
C ILE A 74 11.96 5.66 -14.50
N HIS A 75 13.01 5.14 -13.87
CA HIS A 75 13.49 3.79 -14.13
C HIS A 75 13.96 3.13 -12.85
N ILE A 76 13.98 1.79 -12.87
CA ILE A 76 14.52 0.98 -11.79
C ILE A 76 15.97 0.65 -12.13
N ASP A 77 16.87 1.00 -11.23
CA ASP A 77 18.27 0.58 -11.28
C ASP A 77 18.39 -0.74 -10.51
N TRP A 78 18.34 -1.85 -11.24
CA TRP A 78 18.38 -3.20 -10.65
C TRP A 78 19.74 -3.55 -10.05
N GLU A 79 20.85 -2.97 -10.54
CA GLU A 79 22.17 -3.20 -9.98
C GLU A 79 22.31 -2.57 -8.60
N ARG A 80 21.79 -1.35 -8.43
CA ARG A 80 21.80 -0.63 -7.15
C ARG A 80 20.61 -0.97 -6.27
N HIS A 81 19.56 -1.58 -6.85
CA HIS A 81 18.29 -1.86 -6.20
C HIS A 81 17.61 -0.56 -5.69
N GLU A 82 17.56 0.45 -6.56
CA GLU A 82 17.02 1.79 -6.29
C GLU A 82 16.16 2.30 -7.45
N LEU A 83 15.33 3.29 -7.19
CA LEU A 83 14.67 4.08 -8.22
C LEU A 83 15.59 5.23 -8.65
N ALA A 84 15.54 5.55 -9.94
CA ALA A 84 16.19 6.71 -10.51
C ALA A 84 15.16 7.58 -11.24
N LEU A 85 15.14 8.85 -10.86
CA LEU A 85 14.24 9.87 -11.37
C LEU A 85 15.06 10.92 -12.10
N GLU A 86 14.92 10.97 -13.42
CA GLU A 86 15.60 11.94 -14.27
C GLU A 86 14.65 13.09 -14.61
N ARG A 87 15.10 14.32 -14.42
CA ARG A 87 14.34 15.52 -14.78
C ARG A 87 14.91 16.17 -16.03
N TYR A 88 14.05 16.41 -17.00
CA TYR A 88 14.38 17.15 -18.22
C TYR A 88 13.60 18.46 -18.27
N THR A 89 14.21 19.51 -18.80
CA THR A 89 13.49 20.73 -19.22
C THR A 89 12.75 20.50 -20.54
N THR A 90 11.86 21.42 -20.92
CA THR A 90 11.06 21.33 -22.16
C THR A 90 11.90 21.31 -23.45
N ASP A 91 13.11 21.85 -23.40
CA ASP A 91 14.14 21.79 -24.46
C ASP A 91 14.95 20.47 -24.44
N LYS A 92 14.48 19.44 -23.71
CA LYS A 92 15.06 18.09 -23.62
C LYS A 92 16.45 18.03 -22.98
N ARG A 93 16.80 18.99 -22.14
CA ARG A 93 18.06 18.98 -21.39
C ARG A 93 17.86 18.29 -20.03
N LEU A 94 18.66 17.26 -19.75
CA LEU A 94 18.75 16.64 -18.42
C LEU A 94 19.32 17.66 -17.43
N THR A 95 18.62 17.88 -16.32
CA THR A 95 19.08 18.82 -15.29
C THR A 95 19.33 18.15 -13.94
N HIS A 96 18.59 17.11 -13.59
CA HIS A 96 18.72 16.41 -12.31
C HIS A 96 18.56 14.91 -12.50
N VAL A 97 19.32 14.14 -11.72
CA VAL A 97 19.11 12.71 -11.51
C VAL A 97 19.00 12.51 -10.00
N ILE A 98 17.82 12.13 -9.53
CA ILE A 98 17.53 11.92 -8.12
C ILE A 98 17.36 10.43 -7.90
N ARG A 99 18.03 9.87 -6.90
CA ARG A 99 18.04 8.42 -6.63
C ARG A 99 17.61 8.13 -5.21
N GLY A 100 16.91 7.03 -5.02
CA GLY A 100 16.39 6.61 -3.72
C GLY A 100 15.56 5.34 -3.82
N ARG A 101 15.33 4.68 -2.69
CA ARG A 101 14.56 3.42 -2.63
C ARG A 101 13.07 3.63 -2.44
N ALA A 102 12.67 4.78 -1.92
CA ALA A 102 11.30 5.07 -1.54
C ALA A 102 10.71 6.23 -2.35
N ALA A 103 9.44 6.09 -2.76
CA ALA A 103 8.77 7.07 -3.59
C ALA A 103 8.64 8.43 -2.90
N ASP A 104 8.35 8.42 -1.60
CA ASP A 104 8.17 9.61 -0.77
C ASP A 104 9.43 10.47 -0.66
N VAL A 105 10.59 9.83 -0.50
CA VAL A 105 11.88 10.52 -0.51
C VAL A 105 12.09 11.25 -1.84
N LEU A 106 11.74 10.62 -2.96
CA LEU A 106 11.93 11.19 -4.29
C LEU A 106 10.98 12.35 -4.58
N TYR A 107 9.66 12.16 -4.41
CA TYR A 107 8.72 13.25 -4.71
C TYR A 107 8.85 14.40 -3.70
N HIS A 108 9.22 14.13 -2.44
CA HIS A 108 9.49 15.19 -1.47
C HIS A 108 10.69 16.03 -1.89
N THR A 109 11.77 15.40 -2.36
CA THR A 109 12.95 16.11 -2.90
C THR A 109 12.56 16.99 -4.08
N VAL A 110 11.77 16.48 -5.03
CA VAL A 110 11.30 17.25 -6.19
C VAL A 110 10.49 18.48 -5.79
N ILE A 111 9.61 18.34 -4.79
CA ILE A 111 8.80 19.44 -4.27
C ILE A 111 9.68 20.47 -3.54
N ALA A 112 10.57 20.01 -2.66
CA ALA A 112 11.45 20.87 -1.88
C ALA A 112 12.37 21.72 -2.78
N GLU A 113 12.90 21.09 -3.84
CA GLU A 113 13.76 21.73 -4.84
C GLU A 113 12.98 22.50 -5.93
N LYS A 114 11.64 22.57 -5.83
CA LYS A 114 10.75 23.29 -6.76
C LYS A 114 10.97 22.89 -8.22
N LEU A 115 11.14 21.59 -8.47
CA LEU A 115 11.49 21.07 -9.79
C LEU A 115 10.30 20.83 -10.73
N LEU A 116 9.08 21.01 -10.23
CA LEU A 116 7.79 20.97 -10.94
C LEU A 116 6.95 22.20 -10.56
N SER A 117 5.94 22.53 -11.37
CA SER A 117 5.10 23.72 -11.15
C SER A 117 3.59 23.43 -11.08
N GLN A 118 3.13 22.26 -11.52
CA GLN A 118 1.71 21.91 -11.55
C GLN A 118 1.34 20.81 -10.55
N MET A 119 0.21 20.99 -9.87
CA MET A 119 -0.27 20.05 -8.85
C MET A 119 -0.69 18.71 -9.45
N GLU A 120 -1.32 18.70 -10.63
CA GLU A 120 -1.66 17.45 -11.33
C GLU A 120 -0.41 16.64 -11.69
N HIS A 121 0.68 17.31 -12.06
CA HIS A 121 1.95 16.65 -12.33
C HIS A 121 2.62 16.13 -11.07
N ALA A 122 2.51 16.83 -9.94
CA ALA A 122 2.94 16.30 -8.65
C ALA A 122 2.17 15.03 -8.26
N ALA A 123 0.85 15.02 -8.46
CA ALA A 123 0.02 13.85 -8.20
C ALA A 123 0.37 12.67 -9.12
N TYR A 124 0.56 12.93 -10.42
CA TYR A 124 1.00 11.92 -11.38
C TYR A 124 2.37 11.35 -11.03
N LEU A 125 3.34 12.21 -10.71
CA LEU A 125 4.69 11.81 -10.32
C LEU A 125 4.67 10.90 -9.09
N GLY A 126 3.90 11.27 -8.05
CA GLY A 126 3.74 10.45 -6.86
C GLY A 126 3.14 9.07 -7.16
N ALA A 127 2.11 9.02 -8.01
CA ALA A 127 1.49 7.75 -8.41
C ALA A 127 2.45 6.84 -9.21
N GLU A 128 3.20 7.41 -10.15
CA GLU A 128 4.17 6.64 -10.94
C GLU A 128 5.38 6.19 -10.12
N LEU A 129 5.87 7.02 -9.19
CA LEU A 129 6.93 6.62 -8.25
C LEU A 129 6.48 5.52 -7.30
N ALA A 130 5.26 5.59 -6.76
CA ALA A 130 4.72 4.52 -5.92
C ALA A 130 4.57 3.20 -6.69
N LYS A 131 4.20 3.27 -7.98
CA LYS A 131 4.16 2.11 -8.88
C LYS A 131 5.56 1.53 -9.11
N ALA A 132 6.56 2.38 -9.36
CA ALA A 132 7.95 1.98 -9.55
C ALA A 132 8.54 1.35 -8.28
N GLU A 133 8.29 1.95 -7.12
CA GLU A 133 8.67 1.43 -5.81
C GLU A 133 8.06 0.03 -5.57
N THR A 134 6.76 -0.12 -5.82
CA THR A 134 6.09 -1.42 -5.72
C THR A 134 6.74 -2.46 -6.63
N ALA A 135 7.07 -2.07 -7.87
CA ALA A 135 7.72 -2.96 -8.80
C ALA A 135 9.15 -3.36 -8.36
N LEU A 136 9.93 -2.41 -7.84
CA LEU A 136 11.26 -2.66 -7.28
C LEU A 136 11.20 -3.70 -6.14
N TYR A 137 10.33 -3.48 -5.15
CA TYR A 137 10.22 -4.39 -4.00
C TYR A 137 9.74 -5.80 -4.35
N ASN A 138 8.92 -5.93 -5.41
CA ASN A 138 8.35 -7.22 -5.81
C ASN A 138 9.09 -7.88 -6.98
N GLY A 139 10.17 -7.28 -7.48
CA GLY A 139 10.89 -7.77 -8.67
C GLY A 139 10.00 -7.81 -9.93
N LEU A 140 9.06 -6.88 -10.06
CA LEU A 140 8.13 -6.80 -11.20
C LEU A 140 8.67 -5.85 -12.27
N ASN A 141 8.25 -6.08 -13.52
CA ASN A 141 8.58 -5.16 -14.60
C ASN A 141 7.80 -3.85 -14.45
N TYR A 142 8.53 -2.75 -14.32
CA TYR A 142 7.97 -1.40 -14.35
C TYR A 142 8.07 -0.81 -15.76
N GLU A 143 6.98 -0.22 -16.22
CA GLU A 143 6.98 0.66 -17.38
C GLU A 143 6.03 1.83 -17.11
N GLN A 144 6.51 3.05 -17.35
CA GLN A 144 5.74 4.27 -17.14
C GLN A 144 4.46 4.23 -17.98
N ASP A 145 3.36 4.77 -17.44
CA ASP A 145 2.02 4.78 -18.08
C ASP A 145 1.39 3.41 -18.38
N LYS A 146 2.08 2.30 -18.10
CA LYS A 146 1.52 0.94 -18.20
C LYS A 146 1.16 0.38 -16.82
N LYS A 147 0.22 -0.56 -16.83
CA LYS A 147 -0.10 -1.35 -15.63
C LYS A 147 1.02 -2.32 -15.32
N ILE A 148 1.27 -2.53 -14.03
CA ILE A 148 2.15 -3.60 -13.58
C ILE A 148 1.59 -4.94 -14.05
N LYS A 149 2.44 -5.75 -14.68
CA LYS A 149 2.10 -7.12 -15.06
C LYS A 149 2.54 -8.05 -13.93
N ILE A 150 1.56 -8.64 -13.26
CA ILE A 150 1.83 -9.73 -12.32
C ILE A 150 1.96 -10.99 -13.17
N LEU A 151 3.15 -11.60 -13.19
CA LEU A 151 3.33 -12.89 -13.82
C LEU A 151 2.58 -13.92 -12.97
N ASP A 152 1.56 -14.54 -13.55
CA ASP A 152 0.90 -15.67 -12.91
C ASP A 152 1.90 -16.83 -12.80
N ARG A 153 2.17 -17.26 -11.56
CA ARG A 153 3.08 -18.38 -11.29
C ARG A 153 2.55 -19.71 -11.85
N SER A 154 1.27 -19.79 -12.18
CA SER A 154 0.64 -20.99 -12.74
C SER A 154 1.03 -21.22 -14.21
N SER A 155 1.33 -20.17 -14.97
CA SER A 155 1.72 -20.24 -16.39
C SER A 155 3.25 -20.31 -16.62
N ALA A 156 4.03 -20.38 -15.55
CA ALA A 156 5.46 -20.68 -15.60
C ALA A 156 5.75 -22.19 -15.53
N ALA A 157 4.86 -22.98 -14.92
CA ALA A 157 5.00 -24.43 -14.82
C ALA A 157 4.79 -25.14 -16.17
N GLU A 158 3.84 -24.69 -17.00
CA GLU A 158 3.58 -25.27 -18.33
C GLU A 158 4.72 -25.08 -19.34
N ARG A 159 5.56 -24.03 -19.17
CA ARG A 159 6.69 -23.77 -20.08
C ARG A 159 7.91 -24.66 -19.85
N LEU A 160 7.95 -25.42 -18.76
CA LEU A 160 9.05 -26.35 -18.45
C LEU A 160 8.78 -27.78 -18.92
N GLU A 161 7.56 -28.12 -19.32
CA GLU A 161 7.21 -29.48 -19.79
C GLU A 161 7.36 -29.65 -21.32
N ASP A 162 7.19 -28.58 -22.11
CA ASP A 162 7.27 -28.64 -23.59
C ASP A 162 8.71 -28.66 -24.17
N GLY A 163 9.74 -28.56 -23.33
CA GLY A 163 11.15 -28.54 -23.78
C GLY A 163 11.81 -29.91 -23.91
N GLY A 164 11.12 -31.01 -23.56
CA GLY A 164 11.68 -32.35 -23.51
C GLY A 164 11.06 -33.29 -24.53
N THR A 165 11.74 -33.47 -25.66
CA THR A 165 11.74 -34.64 -26.58
C THR A 165 11.45 -34.23 -28.03
N GLN A 166 12.53 -34.07 -28.80
CA GLN A 166 12.61 -34.61 -30.16
C GLN A 166 14.11 -34.77 -30.50
N SER A 167 14.62 -35.96 -30.17
CA SER A 167 15.82 -36.51 -30.79
C SER A 167 15.38 -37.79 -31.49
N SER A 168 15.37 -37.77 -32.83
CA SER A 168 15.47 -38.92 -33.73
C SER A 168 15.83 -38.41 -35.11
#